data_AF-A0A957M5I8-F1
#
_entry.id   AF-A0A957M5I8-F1
#
_cell.length_a   1.000
_cell.length_b   1.000
_cell.length_c   1.000
_cell.angle_alpha   90.00
_cell.angle_beta   90.00
_cell.angle_gamma   90.00
#
_symmetry.space_group_name_H-M   'P 1'
#
loop_
_entity.id
_entity.type
_entity.pdbx_description
1 polymer ?
#
loop_
_entity_poly.entity_id
_entity_poly.type
_entity_poly.pdbx_seq_one_letter_code
_entity_poly.pdbx_strand_id
1 'polypeptide(L)'
;MPILTQEAAGRALPRLLPVTQSFPRPRLDDPRAATQRMVSDRLAELNARSGARVAIGVGSRGIRDIVPVVQATVTACRDAGLAPCIVPAMGSHGGGTAEGQRSVLEHLGITEEAVGAPIVSSQDVTTIGVTESGIPVSFDRTALDADFIVPINRVKPHTDFAGTHESGLCKMLAIGFANHAGCSRIHQEGFARFHVVIPEVAGLILRTLPVAFGVAIVENAYDETCLIEAIPRAAILTREAELLQIAYANMARLYFDHIDVLVVEEIGKNISGAGMDPNIIGRTAGGLLPGFDGPAIRRIVV
;
A
#
# COMPACT_ATOMS: atom_id res chain seq x y z
N MET A 1 13.46 -28.05 -30.74
CA MET A 1 12.45 -29.08 -31.10
C MET A 1 11.09 -28.50 -30.79
N PRO A 2 10.08 -28.63 -31.67
CA PRO A 2 8.73 -28.22 -31.30
C PRO A 2 8.31 -29.00 -30.04
N ILE A 3 7.83 -28.28 -29.03
CA ILE A 3 7.38 -28.85 -27.75
C ILE A 3 6.09 -29.66 -27.94
N LEU A 4 5.33 -29.33 -28.99
CA LEU A 4 4.08 -29.98 -29.36
C LEU A 4 4.28 -30.90 -30.56
N THR A 5 3.53 -32.00 -30.59
CA THR A 5 3.42 -32.85 -31.78
C THR A 5 2.76 -32.09 -32.94
N GLN A 6 3.05 -32.47 -34.19
CA GLN A 6 2.35 -31.88 -35.35
C GLN A 6 0.83 -32.04 -35.25
N GLU A 7 0.36 -33.14 -34.67
CA GLU A 7 -1.06 -33.38 -34.41
C GLU A 7 -1.65 -32.35 -33.42
N ALA A 8 -0.94 -32.02 -32.33
CA ALA A 8 -1.39 -31.03 -31.37
C ALA A 8 -1.36 -29.61 -31.95
N ALA A 9 -0.36 -29.28 -32.77
CA ALA A 9 -0.24 -27.98 -33.43
C ALA A 9 -1.33 -27.74 -34.48
N GLY A 10 -1.89 -28.80 -35.08
CA GLY A 10 -2.94 -28.74 -36.09
C GLY A 10 -4.38 -28.76 -35.54
N ARG A 11 -4.58 -28.84 -34.21
CA ARG A 11 -5.93 -28.87 -33.64
C ARG A 11 -6.62 -27.52 -33.80
N ALA A 12 -7.80 -27.53 -34.40
CA ALA A 12 -8.66 -26.36 -34.43
C ALA A 12 -9.07 -25.98 -33.00
N LEU A 13 -8.80 -24.75 -32.59
CA LEU A 13 -9.30 -24.20 -31.34
C LEU A 13 -10.82 -24.01 -31.44
N PRO A 14 -11.55 -24.13 -30.32
CA PRO A 14 -12.98 -23.81 -30.31
C PRO A 14 -13.18 -22.35 -30.72
N ARG A 15 -14.37 -22.05 -31.25
CA ARG A 15 -14.74 -20.66 -31.55
C ARG A 15 -14.67 -19.84 -30.27
N LEU A 16 -13.75 -18.87 -30.23
CA LEU A 16 -13.63 -17.90 -29.15
C LEU A 16 -14.54 -16.71 -29.44
N LEU A 17 -15.24 -16.24 -28.42
CA LEU A 17 -16.06 -15.03 -28.49
C LEU A 17 -15.40 -13.96 -27.63
N PRO A 18 -15.16 -12.75 -28.17
CA PRO A 18 -14.70 -11.64 -27.34
C PRO A 18 -15.81 -11.24 -26.37
N VAL A 19 -15.45 -11.11 -25.10
CA VAL A 19 -16.34 -10.64 -24.02
C VAL A 19 -15.68 -9.45 -23.35
N THR A 20 -16.44 -8.40 -23.11
CA THR A 20 -16.00 -7.23 -22.35
C THR A 20 -16.71 -7.20 -21.00
N GLN A 21 -15.94 -7.12 -19.93
CA GLN A 21 -16.46 -6.88 -18.58
C GLN A 21 -16.42 -5.39 -18.26
N SER A 22 -17.44 -4.90 -17.56
CA SER A 22 -17.50 -3.54 -17.04
C SER A 22 -17.76 -3.59 -15.54
N PHE A 23 -17.08 -2.73 -14.79
CA PHE A 23 -17.17 -2.63 -13.34
C PHE A 23 -17.67 -1.24 -12.94
N PRO A 24 -18.24 -1.08 -11.74
CA PRO A 24 -18.46 0.24 -11.17
C PRO A 24 -17.17 1.06 -11.20
N ARG A 25 -17.29 2.34 -11.58
CA ARG A 25 -16.15 3.24 -11.74
C ARG A 25 -16.33 4.53 -10.92
N PRO A 26 -16.52 4.44 -9.60
CA PRO A 26 -16.49 5.63 -8.76
C PRO A 26 -15.09 6.25 -8.85
N ARG A 27 -15.01 7.57 -8.95
CA ARG A 27 -13.75 8.30 -9.06
C ARG A 27 -13.86 9.64 -8.35
N LEU A 28 -12.77 10.10 -7.75
CA LEU A 28 -12.65 11.48 -7.32
C LEU A 28 -12.23 12.34 -8.52
N ASP A 29 -12.94 13.43 -8.75
CA ASP A 29 -12.63 14.34 -9.86
C ASP A 29 -11.36 15.16 -9.60
N ASP A 30 -11.11 15.55 -8.34
CA ASP A 30 -9.90 16.30 -7.94
C ASP A 30 -9.29 15.73 -6.64
N PRO A 31 -8.43 14.70 -6.76
CA PRO A 31 -7.71 14.10 -5.63
C PRO A 31 -6.84 15.11 -4.85
N ARG A 32 -6.26 16.10 -5.55
CA ARG A 32 -5.38 17.10 -4.94
C ARG A 32 -6.18 18.02 -4.01
N ALA A 33 -7.26 18.61 -4.52
CA ALA A 33 -8.09 19.53 -3.74
C ALA A 33 -8.82 18.80 -2.60
N ALA A 34 -9.27 17.55 -2.83
CA ALA A 34 -9.86 16.73 -1.77
C ALA A 34 -8.87 16.49 -0.63
N THR A 35 -7.64 16.06 -0.97
CA THR A 35 -6.57 15.86 0.01
C THR A 35 -6.26 17.14 0.78
N GLN A 36 -6.05 18.26 0.07
CA GLN A 36 -5.67 19.53 0.71
C GLN A 36 -6.70 19.96 1.76
N ARG A 37 -8.00 19.88 1.44
CA ARG A 37 -9.07 20.19 2.40
C ARG A 37 -9.02 19.30 3.65
N MET A 38 -9.05 17.98 3.46
CA MET A 38 -9.08 17.03 4.58
C MET A 38 -7.82 17.11 5.45
N VAL A 39 -6.65 17.31 4.85
CA VAL A 39 -5.39 17.47 5.59
C VAL A 39 -5.38 18.79 6.36
N SER A 40 -5.80 19.90 5.75
CA SER A 40 -5.89 21.19 6.45
C SER A 40 -6.80 21.12 7.68
N ASP A 41 -7.95 20.44 7.57
CA ASP A 41 -8.87 20.24 8.71
C ASP A 41 -8.20 19.47 9.84
N ARG A 42 -7.47 18.38 9.53
CA ARG A 42 -6.75 17.60 10.54
C ARG A 42 -5.61 18.39 11.18
N LEU A 43 -4.88 19.17 10.39
CA LEU A 43 -3.78 19.99 10.89
C LEU A 43 -4.27 21.10 11.84
N ALA A 44 -5.44 21.68 11.57
CA ALA A 44 -6.04 22.70 12.43
C ALA A 44 -6.36 22.16 13.84
N GLU A 45 -6.60 20.86 13.99
CA GLU A 45 -6.88 20.22 15.28
C GLU A 45 -5.61 19.92 16.10
N LEU A 46 -4.42 19.91 15.49
CA LEU A 46 -3.18 19.52 16.17
C LEU A 46 -2.66 20.55 17.17
N ASN A 47 -3.14 21.80 17.11
CA ASN A 47 -2.60 22.94 17.90
C ASN A 47 -1.06 23.00 17.85
N ALA A 48 -0.49 22.73 16.68
CA ALA A 48 0.94 22.61 16.50
C ALA A 48 1.65 23.97 16.61
N ARG A 49 2.86 23.96 17.18
CA ARG A 49 3.74 25.16 17.16
C ARG A 49 4.21 25.43 15.73
N SER A 50 4.35 26.72 15.40
CA SER A 50 5.00 27.13 14.14
C SER A 50 6.38 26.48 14.00
N GLY A 51 6.69 25.98 12.82
CA GLY A 51 7.95 25.30 12.50
C GLY A 51 8.06 23.87 13.03
N ALA A 52 7.00 23.29 13.61
CA ALA A 52 7.00 21.87 13.98
C ALA A 52 7.27 21.00 12.74
N ARG A 53 8.13 19.99 12.92
CA ARG A 53 8.58 19.09 11.85
C ARG A 53 7.53 18.00 11.62
N VAL A 54 7.21 17.74 10.36
CA VAL A 54 6.25 16.70 9.97
C VAL A 54 6.95 15.71 9.05
N ALA A 55 7.08 14.46 9.50
CA ALA A 55 7.56 13.36 8.66
C ALA A 55 6.39 12.75 7.89
N ILE A 56 6.36 12.96 6.58
CA ILE A 56 5.36 12.40 5.68
C ILE A 56 5.90 11.09 5.10
N GLY A 57 5.31 9.97 5.49
CA GLY A 57 5.69 8.64 5.04
C GLY A 57 5.11 8.31 3.67
N VAL A 58 5.96 7.93 2.72
CA VAL A 58 5.51 7.52 1.38
C VAL A 58 6.09 6.16 0.99
N GLY A 59 5.22 5.30 0.47
CA GLY A 59 5.55 3.92 0.08
C GLY A 59 6.18 3.80 -1.30
N SER A 60 6.42 2.56 -1.71
CA SER A 60 7.10 2.20 -2.97
C SER A 60 6.17 1.81 -4.12
N ARG A 61 4.86 1.91 -3.94
CA ARG A 61 3.87 1.41 -4.90
C ARG A 61 3.38 2.54 -5.80
N GLY A 62 3.23 2.23 -7.08
CA GLY A 62 2.45 3.05 -8.01
C GLY A 62 1.01 3.15 -7.53
N ILE A 63 0.57 4.38 -7.31
CA ILE A 63 -0.81 4.78 -7.02
C ILE A 63 -1.03 5.97 -7.94
N ARG A 64 -2.10 5.96 -8.73
CA ARG A 64 -2.27 6.91 -9.85
C ARG A 64 -2.06 8.35 -9.44
N ASP A 65 -2.62 8.72 -8.30
CA ASP A 65 -2.65 10.10 -7.82
C ASP A 65 -1.68 10.34 -6.64
N ILE A 66 -0.63 9.54 -6.48
CA ILE A 66 0.29 9.71 -5.33
C ILE A 66 0.97 11.07 -5.30
N VAL A 67 1.46 11.56 -6.44
CA VAL A 67 2.14 12.86 -6.53
C VAL A 67 1.22 14.00 -6.10
N PRO A 68 0.00 14.17 -6.65
CA PRO A 68 -0.91 15.23 -6.21
C PRO A 68 -1.34 15.09 -4.75
N VAL A 69 -1.48 13.87 -4.22
CA VAL A 69 -1.82 13.65 -2.79
C VAL A 69 -0.66 14.07 -1.88
N VAL A 70 0.57 13.68 -2.20
CA VAL A 70 1.76 14.07 -1.42
C VAL A 70 1.97 15.58 -1.50
N GLN A 71 1.88 16.17 -2.70
CA GLN A 71 1.95 17.62 -2.92
C GLN A 71 0.92 18.37 -2.07
N ALA A 72 -0.36 17.95 -2.11
CA ALA A 72 -1.42 18.57 -1.35
C ALA A 72 -1.17 18.50 0.17
N THR A 73 -0.65 17.37 0.65
CA THR A 73 -0.29 17.19 2.06
C THR A 73 0.86 18.13 2.47
N VAL A 74 1.91 18.23 1.64
CA VAL A 74 3.03 19.17 1.86
C VAL A 74 2.55 20.62 1.87
N THR A 75 1.71 21.00 0.91
CA THR A 75 1.14 22.36 0.82
C THR A 75 0.34 22.67 2.08
N ALA A 76 -0.57 21.78 2.50
CA ALA A 76 -1.38 21.99 3.70
C ALA A 76 -0.51 22.13 4.97
N CYS A 77 0.54 21.33 5.13
CA CYS A 77 1.50 21.46 6.23
C CYS A 77 2.16 22.84 6.23
N ARG A 78 2.58 23.35 5.07
CA ARG A 78 3.23 24.67 4.94
C ARG A 78 2.28 25.82 5.22
N ASP A 79 1.07 25.73 4.70
CA ASP A 79 0.01 26.73 4.94
C ASP A 79 -0.34 26.81 6.43
N ALA A 80 -0.22 25.68 7.16
CA ALA A 80 -0.34 25.62 8.61
C ALA A 80 0.93 26.06 9.37
N GLY A 81 1.97 26.55 8.68
CA GLY A 81 3.23 27.01 9.28
C GLY A 81 4.16 25.90 9.76
N LEU A 82 4.00 24.66 9.27
CA LEU A 82 4.80 23.50 9.65
C LEU A 82 5.94 23.24 8.66
N ALA A 83 6.90 22.41 9.07
CA ALA A 83 8.08 22.04 8.28
C ALA A 83 7.99 20.57 7.82
N PRO A 84 7.35 20.27 6.67
CA PRO A 84 7.24 18.91 6.18
C PRO A 84 8.53 18.41 5.52
N CYS A 85 8.84 17.13 5.72
CA CYS A 85 9.80 16.36 4.92
C CYS A 85 9.17 15.03 4.50
N ILE A 86 9.67 14.46 3.40
CA ILE A 86 9.28 13.14 2.92
C ILE A 86 10.25 12.11 3.50
N VAL A 87 9.72 11.05 4.11
CA VAL A 87 10.47 9.89 4.58
C VAL A 87 10.02 8.66 3.78
N PRO A 88 10.94 7.96 3.08
CA PRO A 88 10.61 6.71 2.42
C PRO A 88 10.17 5.64 3.44
N ALA A 89 8.90 5.26 3.41
CA ALA A 89 8.29 4.28 4.33
C ALA A 89 7.99 2.98 3.59
N MET A 90 9.04 2.29 3.13
CA MET A 90 8.93 1.17 2.18
C MET A 90 9.68 -0.11 2.58
N GLY A 91 10.15 -0.21 3.82
CA GLY A 91 10.81 -1.40 4.35
C GLY A 91 12.06 -1.77 3.56
N SER A 92 12.08 -2.97 2.98
CA SER A 92 13.23 -3.50 2.23
C SER A 92 13.28 -3.10 0.75
N HIS A 93 12.32 -2.31 0.25
CA HIS A 93 12.31 -1.85 -1.15
C HIS A 93 13.51 -0.95 -1.45
N GLY A 94 13.82 -0.78 -2.74
CA GLY A 94 15.02 -0.06 -3.15
C GLY A 94 16.32 -0.77 -2.74
N GLY A 95 16.27 -2.09 -2.54
CA GLY A 95 17.42 -2.86 -2.06
C GLY A 95 17.78 -2.62 -0.58
N GLY A 96 16.92 -1.92 0.18
CA GLY A 96 17.20 -1.61 1.58
C GLY A 96 18.35 -0.63 1.78
N THR A 97 18.56 0.27 0.82
CA THR A 97 19.56 1.36 0.90
C THR A 97 18.86 2.70 0.77
N ALA A 98 19.49 3.76 1.32
CA ALA A 98 18.95 5.11 1.22
C ALA A 98 18.86 5.58 -0.23
N GLU A 99 19.89 5.33 -1.03
CA GLU A 99 19.94 5.71 -2.45
C GLU A 99 18.87 4.97 -3.26
N GLY A 100 18.69 3.67 -3.00
CA GLY A 100 17.72 2.88 -3.74
C GLY A 100 16.28 3.20 -3.37
N GLN A 101 15.99 3.48 -2.09
CA GLN A 101 14.67 3.95 -1.67
C GLN A 101 14.35 5.34 -2.25
N ARG A 102 15.33 6.26 -2.28
CA ARG A 102 15.21 7.55 -2.95
C ARG A 102 14.91 7.37 -4.45
N SER A 103 15.66 6.50 -5.12
CA SER A 103 15.45 6.20 -6.54
C SER A 103 14.04 5.66 -6.79
N VAL A 104 13.50 4.81 -5.90
CA VAL A 104 12.11 4.33 -6.01
C VAL A 104 11.12 5.49 -5.97
N LEU A 105 11.27 6.46 -5.06
CA LEU A 105 10.41 7.64 -5.02
C LEU A 105 10.51 8.48 -6.30
N GLU A 106 11.72 8.67 -6.82
CA GLU A 106 11.94 9.40 -8.08
C GLU A 106 11.20 8.74 -9.26
N HIS A 107 11.22 7.39 -9.35
CA HIS A 107 10.46 6.65 -10.37
C HIS A 107 8.94 6.78 -10.22
N LEU A 108 8.44 7.09 -9.02
CA LEU A 108 7.03 7.38 -8.76
C LEU A 108 6.67 8.85 -9.05
N GLY A 109 7.62 9.66 -9.53
CA GLY A 109 7.44 11.10 -9.75
C GLY A 109 7.53 11.93 -8.47
N ILE A 110 8.01 11.34 -7.37
CA ILE A 110 8.13 12.00 -6.07
C ILE A 110 9.57 12.50 -5.94
N THR A 111 9.77 13.74 -6.40
CA THR A 111 11.03 14.48 -6.27
C THR A 111 10.82 15.69 -5.38
N GLU A 112 11.91 16.23 -4.81
CA GLU A 112 11.83 17.44 -3.96
C GLU A 112 11.24 18.63 -4.70
N GLU A 113 11.52 18.76 -6.00
CA GLU A 113 10.91 19.77 -6.87
C GLU A 113 9.41 19.54 -7.05
N ALA A 114 9.01 18.30 -7.36
CA ALA A 114 7.62 17.97 -7.63
C ALA A 114 6.76 18.19 -6.37
N VAL A 115 7.15 17.63 -5.22
CA VAL A 115 6.34 17.72 -3.99
C VAL A 115 6.63 18.98 -3.18
N GLY A 116 7.71 19.68 -3.53
CA GLY A 116 8.16 20.89 -2.89
C GLY A 116 8.89 20.68 -1.57
N ALA A 117 8.98 19.48 -0.98
CA ALA A 117 9.57 19.21 0.33
C ALA A 117 10.86 18.36 0.22
N PRO A 118 11.81 18.49 1.18
CA PRO A 118 13.02 17.67 1.18
C PRO A 118 12.70 16.19 1.35
N ILE A 119 13.45 15.33 0.66
CA ILE A 119 13.37 13.87 0.80
C ILE A 119 14.55 13.42 1.67
N VAL A 120 14.23 12.91 2.85
CA VAL A 120 15.23 12.44 3.81
C VAL A 120 15.17 10.91 3.87
N SER A 121 16.08 10.27 3.13
CA SER A 121 16.20 8.83 3.11
C SER A 121 17.33 8.38 4.03
N SER A 122 17.02 7.49 4.98
CA SER A 122 17.98 6.81 5.85
C SER A 122 17.57 5.35 6.01
N GLN A 123 18.49 4.50 6.46
CA GLN A 123 18.19 3.13 6.90
C GLN A 123 18.21 2.99 8.41
N ASP A 124 18.53 4.07 9.13
CA ASP A 124 18.67 4.05 10.59
C ASP A 124 17.31 3.86 11.25
N VAL A 125 17.26 2.90 12.17
CA VAL A 125 16.07 2.61 12.96
C VAL A 125 16.41 2.51 14.44
N THR A 126 15.43 2.83 15.27
CA THR A 126 15.51 2.68 16.72
C THR A 126 14.38 1.78 17.19
N THR A 127 14.67 0.85 18.10
CA THR A 127 13.63 0.05 18.76
C THR A 127 12.82 0.94 19.70
N ILE A 128 11.52 1.06 19.44
CA ILE A 128 10.61 1.94 20.19
C ILE A 128 9.84 1.19 21.29
N GLY A 129 9.90 -0.14 21.29
CA GLY A 129 9.21 -0.97 22.27
C GLY A 129 9.11 -2.42 21.85
N VAL A 130 8.35 -3.18 22.63
CA VAL A 130 8.05 -4.60 22.40
C VAL A 130 6.53 -4.77 22.51
N THR A 131 5.91 -5.49 21.58
CA THR A 131 4.47 -5.78 21.66
C THR A 131 4.14 -6.77 22.78
N GLU A 132 2.85 -6.95 23.07
CA GLU A 132 2.39 -7.92 24.08
C GLU A 132 2.79 -9.36 23.72
N SER A 133 2.82 -9.69 22.43
CA SER A 133 3.32 -10.98 21.91
C SER A 133 4.85 -11.09 21.89
N GLY A 134 5.59 -10.13 22.45
CA GLY A 134 7.04 -10.17 22.54
C GLY A 134 7.79 -9.76 21.25
N ILE A 135 7.14 -9.06 20.32
CA ILE A 135 7.73 -8.65 19.05
C ILE A 135 8.45 -7.30 19.22
N PRO A 136 9.77 -7.21 19.04
CA PRO A 136 10.48 -5.94 19.05
C PRO A 136 10.06 -5.08 17.86
N VAL A 137 9.71 -3.82 18.10
CA VAL A 137 9.27 -2.88 17.07
C VAL A 137 10.32 -1.79 16.89
N SER A 138 10.81 -1.64 15.67
CA SER A 138 11.74 -0.58 15.27
C SER A 138 11.06 0.43 14.36
N PHE A 139 11.53 1.67 14.42
CA PHE A 139 10.98 2.77 13.62
C PHE A 139 12.10 3.67 13.09
N ASP A 140 11.88 4.27 11.92
CA ASP A 140 12.81 5.16 11.23
C ASP A 140 13.22 6.34 12.11
N ARG A 141 14.53 6.57 12.22
CA ARG A 141 15.08 7.60 13.10
C ARG A 141 14.71 9.02 12.65
N THR A 142 14.64 9.27 11.34
CA THR A 142 14.23 10.57 10.80
C THR A 142 12.79 10.88 11.18
N ALA A 143 11.91 9.88 11.09
CA ALA A 143 10.52 10.02 11.49
C ALA A 143 10.37 10.19 13.01
N LEU A 144 11.22 9.56 13.82
CA LEU A 144 11.26 9.77 15.27
C LEU A 144 11.73 11.16 15.69
N ASP A 145 12.57 11.81 14.87
CA ASP A 145 13.00 13.18 15.13
C ASP A 145 11.89 14.21 14.81
N ALA A 146 10.84 13.84 14.08
CA ALA A 146 9.74 14.76 13.76
C ALA A 146 8.81 15.01 14.95
N ASP A 147 8.17 16.17 15.00
CA ASP A 147 7.13 16.47 15.99
C ASP A 147 5.83 15.71 15.67
N PHE A 148 5.57 15.43 14.37
CA PHE A 148 4.42 14.66 13.91
C PHE A 148 4.77 13.71 12.76
N ILE A 149 4.06 12.57 12.68
CA ILE A 149 4.17 11.58 11.60
C ILE A 149 2.85 11.48 10.84
N VAL A 150 2.90 11.48 9.51
CA VAL A 150 1.75 11.34 8.61
C VAL A 150 2.02 10.27 7.56
N PRO A 151 1.56 9.01 7.72
CA PRO A 151 1.64 8.00 6.66
C PRO A 151 0.65 8.29 5.53
N ILE A 152 1.08 8.11 4.28
CA ILE A 152 0.24 8.18 3.08
C ILE A 152 0.32 6.85 2.35
N ASN A 153 -0.79 6.10 2.25
CA ASN A 153 -0.77 4.83 1.53
C ASN A 153 -2.13 4.43 0.94
N ARG A 154 -2.07 3.52 -0.04
CA ARG A 154 -3.24 2.83 -0.58
C ARG A 154 -3.68 1.70 0.34
N VAL A 155 -4.96 1.69 0.70
CA VAL A 155 -5.63 0.58 1.36
C VAL A 155 -6.12 -0.39 0.28
N LYS A 156 -5.60 -1.63 0.30
CA LYS A 156 -5.98 -2.65 -0.68
C LYS A 156 -5.76 -4.08 -0.17
N PRO A 157 -6.45 -5.07 -0.76
CA PRO A 157 -6.14 -6.47 -0.55
C PRO A 157 -4.66 -6.77 -0.83
N HIS A 158 -4.04 -7.55 0.03
CA HIS A 158 -2.66 -8.00 -0.05
C HIS A 158 -2.57 -9.26 -0.91
N THR A 159 -1.36 -9.60 -1.36
CA THR A 159 -1.15 -10.71 -2.31
C THR A 159 -0.81 -12.04 -1.65
N ASP A 160 -0.35 -12.02 -0.39
CA ASP A 160 0.22 -13.21 0.26
C ASP A 160 -0.43 -13.55 1.62
N PHE A 161 -1.37 -12.74 2.10
CA PHE A 161 -2.17 -13.00 3.30
C PHE A 161 -3.47 -12.19 3.24
N ALA A 162 -4.49 -12.62 3.98
CA ALA A 162 -5.76 -11.92 4.12
C ALA A 162 -6.08 -11.66 5.60
N GLY A 163 -6.76 -10.56 5.91
CA GLY A 163 -7.08 -10.18 7.29
C GLY A 163 -7.91 -8.91 7.40
N THR A 164 -8.13 -8.43 8.63
CA THR A 164 -8.82 -7.14 8.83
C THR A 164 -7.95 -5.94 8.46
N HIS A 165 -6.62 -6.13 8.43
CA HIS A 165 -5.63 -5.14 8.01
C HIS A 165 -4.64 -5.81 7.06
N GLU A 166 -4.50 -5.26 5.86
CA GLU A 166 -3.73 -5.85 4.78
C GLU A 166 -2.68 -4.86 4.25
N SER A 167 -2.80 -4.34 3.02
CA SER A 167 -2.03 -3.18 2.60
C SER A 167 -2.75 -1.91 3.06
N GLY A 168 -2.02 -0.94 3.60
CA GLY A 168 -2.60 0.28 4.14
C GLY A 168 -1.63 1.06 5.01
N LEU A 169 -2.17 1.94 5.87
CA LEU A 169 -1.41 2.75 6.81
C LEU A 169 -0.82 1.89 7.92
N CYS A 170 -1.55 0.92 8.46
CA CYS A 170 -1.08 0.06 9.54
C CYS A 170 0.14 -0.76 9.10
N LYS A 171 0.10 -1.34 7.89
CA LYS A 171 1.26 -2.02 7.32
C LYS A 171 2.41 -1.07 7.03
N MET A 172 2.14 0.16 6.57
CA MET A 172 3.19 1.16 6.38
C MET A 172 3.87 1.54 7.71
N LEU A 173 3.11 1.72 8.78
CA LEU A 173 3.64 1.98 10.12
C LEU A 173 4.48 0.81 10.61
N ALA A 174 3.96 -0.42 10.51
CA ALA A 174 4.63 -1.61 11.02
C ALA A 174 5.86 -2.03 10.20
N ILE A 175 5.76 -1.99 8.87
CA ILE A 175 6.78 -2.54 7.95
C ILE A 175 7.53 -1.44 7.21
N GLY A 176 6.80 -0.44 6.71
CA GLY A 176 7.33 0.61 5.87
C GLY A 176 8.39 1.45 6.59
N PHE A 177 8.01 2.04 7.73
CA PHE A 177 8.91 2.84 8.57
C PHE A 177 9.93 2.02 9.36
N ALA A 178 9.83 0.70 9.36
CA ALA A 178 10.78 -0.14 10.06
C ALA A 178 12.11 -0.34 9.28
N ASN A 179 12.25 0.25 8.08
CA ASN A 179 13.36 0.09 7.13
C ASN A 179 13.79 -1.38 6.96
N HIS A 180 14.91 -1.67 6.30
CA HIS A 180 15.30 -3.06 6.04
C HIS A 180 15.44 -3.88 7.34
N ALA A 181 16.10 -3.34 8.37
CA ALA A 181 16.40 -4.07 9.60
C ALA A 181 15.15 -4.44 10.41
N GLY A 182 14.27 -3.47 10.71
CA GLY A 182 13.04 -3.71 11.46
C GLY A 182 12.00 -4.49 10.65
N CYS A 183 11.88 -4.19 9.35
CA CYS A 183 11.04 -4.95 8.42
C CYS A 183 11.43 -6.43 8.43
N SER A 184 12.72 -6.74 8.28
CA SER A 184 13.22 -8.13 8.26
C SER A 184 12.90 -8.87 9.55
N ARG A 185 12.99 -8.20 10.71
CA ARG A 185 12.60 -8.79 11.99
C ARG A 185 11.13 -9.17 12.00
N ILE A 186 10.23 -8.29 11.58
CA ILE A 186 8.78 -8.59 11.56
C ILE A 186 8.45 -9.70 10.56
N HIS A 187 9.15 -9.76 9.42
CA HIS A 187 8.97 -10.83 8.43
C HIS A 187 9.31 -12.23 8.96
N GLN A 188 10.15 -12.34 10.00
CA GLN A 188 10.43 -13.62 10.66
C GLN A 188 9.21 -14.21 11.38
N GLU A 189 8.18 -13.42 11.67
CA GLU A 189 6.91 -13.92 12.23
C GLU A 189 6.09 -14.74 11.20
N GLY A 190 6.40 -14.59 9.91
CA GLY A 190 5.80 -15.33 8.79
C GLY A 190 4.45 -14.77 8.31
N PHE A 191 4.23 -14.80 7.00
CA PHE A 191 3.01 -14.27 6.35
C PHE A 191 1.71 -14.84 6.92
N ALA A 192 1.71 -16.10 7.35
CA ALA A 192 0.55 -16.74 7.99
C ALA A 192 0.08 -16.00 9.25
N ARG A 193 0.94 -15.25 9.93
CA ARG A 193 0.62 -14.48 11.14
C ARG A 193 0.46 -12.98 10.88
N PHE A 194 0.68 -12.49 9.66
CA PHE A 194 0.67 -11.05 9.40
C PHE A 194 -0.68 -10.38 9.70
N HIS A 195 -1.79 -11.11 9.51
CA HIS A 195 -3.13 -10.66 9.84
C HIS A 195 -3.34 -10.30 11.33
N VAL A 196 -2.51 -10.85 12.24
CA VAL A 196 -2.50 -10.47 13.66
C VAL A 196 -1.31 -9.56 14.02
N VAL A 197 -0.14 -9.80 13.43
CA VAL A 197 1.10 -9.07 13.76
C VAL A 197 1.03 -7.61 13.31
N ILE A 198 0.53 -7.33 12.10
CA ILE A 198 0.47 -5.96 11.58
C ILE A 198 -0.39 -5.04 12.47
N PRO A 199 -1.65 -5.37 12.79
CA PRO A 199 -2.46 -4.51 13.65
C PRO A 199 -1.92 -4.43 15.08
N GLU A 200 -1.30 -5.48 15.62
CA GLU A 200 -0.65 -5.44 16.95
C GLU A 200 0.51 -4.42 16.98
N VAL A 201 1.42 -4.51 16.01
CA VAL A 201 2.58 -3.61 15.88
C VAL A 201 2.12 -2.17 15.60
N ALA A 202 1.18 -1.99 14.67
CA ALA A 202 0.61 -0.68 14.39
C ALA A 202 -0.07 -0.08 15.63
N GLY A 203 -0.77 -0.89 16.41
CA GLY A 203 -1.38 -0.46 17.67
C GLY A 203 -0.37 0.02 18.70
N LEU A 204 0.79 -0.65 18.83
CA LEU A 204 1.88 -0.16 19.69
C LEU A 204 2.38 1.21 19.20
N ILE A 205 2.69 1.34 17.91
CA ILE A 205 3.17 2.58 17.29
C ILE A 205 2.17 3.72 17.50
N LEU A 206 0.88 3.47 17.25
CA LEU A 206 -0.20 4.44 17.45
C LEU A 206 -0.42 4.79 18.91
N ARG A 207 0.12 4.08 19.89
CA ARG A 207 0.10 4.47 21.30
C ARG A 207 1.35 5.25 21.70
N THR A 208 2.50 4.96 21.11
CA THR A 208 3.80 5.48 21.55
C THR A 208 4.30 6.69 20.77
N LEU A 209 3.99 6.78 19.46
CA LEU A 209 4.55 7.80 18.58
C LEU A 209 3.55 8.92 18.26
N PRO A 210 4.02 10.13 17.88
CA PRO A 210 3.17 11.26 17.53
C PRO A 210 2.63 11.14 16.09
N VAL A 211 1.98 10.02 15.76
CA VAL A 211 1.21 9.91 14.51
C VAL A 211 0.04 10.87 14.60
N ALA A 212 -0.02 11.88 13.73
CA ALA A 212 -1.08 12.90 13.75
C ALA A 212 -2.39 12.34 13.18
N PHE A 213 -2.30 11.86 11.94
CA PHE A 213 -3.36 11.24 11.15
C PHE A 213 -2.70 10.50 9.99
N GLY A 214 -3.42 9.63 9.30
CA GLY A 214 -2.94 8.99 8.07
C GLY A 214 -3.81 9.35 6.88
N VAL A 215 -3.22 9.44 5.69
CA VAL A 215 -3.94 9.70 4.44
C VAL A 215 -4.11 8.37 3.70
N ALA A 216 -5.31 7.80 3.79
CA ALA A 216 -5.67 6.56 3.13
C ALA A 216 -6.24 6.83 1.72
N ILE A 217 -5.78 6.06 0.74
CA ILE A 217 -6.25 6.10 -0.64
C ILE A 217 -6.93 4.76 -0.97
N VAL A 218 -8.10 4.79 -1.59
CA VAL A 218 -8.76 3.60 -2.16
C VAL A 218 -8.97 3.84 -3.65
N GLU A 219 -8.70 2.81 -4.45
CA GLU A 219 -8.85 2.84 -5.91
C GLU A 219 -10.00 1.93 -6.36
N ASN A 220 -10.55 2.22 -7.54
CA ASN A 220 -11.53 1.38 -8.21
C ASN A 220 -10.87 0.27 -9.05
N ALA A 221 -11.69 -0.54 -9.72
CA ALA A 221 -11.27 -1.65 -10.58
C ALA A 221 -10.38 -1.26 -11.78
N TYR A 222 -10.19 0.03 -12.03
CA TYR A 222 -9.41 0.61 -13.12
C TYR A 222 -8.18 1.37 -12.62
N ASP A 223 -7.76 1.14 -11.37
CA ASP A 223 -6.65 1.83 -10.69
C ASP A 223 -6.84 3.36 -10.65
N GLU A 224 -8.08 3.85 -10.56
CA GLU A 224 -8.36 5.27 -10.35
C GLU A 224 -8.76 5.53 -8.91
N THR A 225 -8.27 6.62 -8.33
CA THR A 225 -8.62 7.00 -6.96
C THR A 225 -10.12 7.26 -6.85
N CYS A 226 -10.81 6.47 -6.04
CA CYS A 226 -12.24 6.60 -5.80
C CYS A 226 -12.57 7.23 -4.46
N LEU A 227 -11.65 7.14 -3.49
CA LEU A 227 -11.79 7.69 -2.16
C LEU A 227 -10.41 8.05 -1.60
N ILE A 228 -10.35 9.20 -0.92
CA ILE A 228 -9.22 9.60 -0.07
C ILE A 228 -9.80 9.99 1.27
N GLU A 229 -9.13 9.63 2.36
CA GLU A 229 -9.53 10.00 3.71
C GLU A 229 -8.33 10.33 4.60
N ALA A 230 -8.38 11.48 5.28
CA ALA A 230 -7.42 11.83 6.33
C ALA A 230 -7.95 11.34 7.69
N ILE A 231 -7.49 10.17 8.11
CA ILE A 231 -7.99 9.42 9.26
C ILE A 231 -7.26 9.87 10.52
N PRO A 232 -7.95 10.39 11.56
CA PRO A 232 -7.31 10.77 12.81
C PRO A 232 -6.67 9.56 13.48
N ARG A 233 -5.53 9.77 14.16
CA ARG A 233 -4.75 8.73 14.86
C ARG A 233 -5.60 7.67 15.58
N ALA A 234 -6.57 8.13 16.38
CA ALA A 234 -7.40 7.27 17.22
C ALA A 234 -8.30 6.31 16.42
N ALA A 235 -8.60 6.63 15.16
CA ALA A 235 -9.48 5.85 14.30
C ALA A 235 -8.73 4.98 13.29
N ILE A 236 -7.40 5.12 13.13
CA ILE A 236 -6.64 4.45 12.05
C ILE A 236 -6.90 2.94 11.99
N LEU A 237 -6.81 2.22 13.11
CA LEU A 237 -7.05 0.76 13.13
C LEU A 237 -8.49 0.41 12.70
N THR A 238 -9.50 1.11 13.26
CA THR A 238 -10.90 0.78 12.95
C THR A 238 -11.25 1.17 11.52
N ARG A 239 -10.88 2.38 11.11
CA ARG A 239 -11.28 2.95 9.83
C ARG A 239 -10.54 2.33 8.66
N GLU A 240 -9.26 1.96 8.80
CA GLU A 240 -8.54 1.24 7.75
C GLU A 240 -9.20 -0.10 7.43
N ALA A 241 -9.66 -0.84 8.44
CA ALA A 241 -10.37 -2.11 8.24
C ALA A 241 -11.68 -1.92 7.45
N GLU A 242 -12.41 -0.84 7.70
CA GLU A 242 -13.62 -0.48 6.93
C GLU A 242 -13.28 -0.08 5.49
N LEU A 243 -12.23 0.71 5.30
CA LEU A 243 -11.75 1.10 3.97
C LEU A 243 -11.26 -0.10 3.16
N LEU A 244 -10.71 -1.13 3.81
CA LEU A 244 -10.33 -2.37 3.15
C LEU A 244 -11.55 -3.10 2.59
N GLN A 245 -12.69 -3.10 3.29
CA GLN A 245 -13.93 -3.66 2.75
C GLN A 245 -14.44 -2.87 1.54
N ILE A 246 -14.30 -1.55 1.56
CA ILE A 246 -14.60 -0.71 0.39
C ILE A 246 -13.65 -1.04 -0.77
N ALA A 247 -12.36 -1.27 -0.51
CA ALA A 247 -11.40 -1.68 -1.53
C ALA A 247 -11.77 -3.04 -2.14
N TYR A 248 -12.16 -4.03 -1.33
CA TYR A 248 -12.67 -5.32 -1.83
C TYR A 248 -13.90 -5.15 -2.74
N ALA A 249 -14.86 -4.31 -2.33
CA ALA A 249 -16.09 -4.07 -3.09
C ALA A 249 -15.85 -3.35 -4.44
N ASN A 250 -14.74 -2.62 -4.55
CA ASN A 250 -14.37 -1.86 -5.76
C ASN A 250 -13.36 -2.58 -6.66
N MET A 251 -12.86 -3.75 -6.25
CA MET A 251 -11.90 -4.53 -7.00
C MET A 251 -12.55 -5.19 -8.23
N ALA A 252 -11.77 -5.38 -9.29
CA ALA A 252 -12.18 -6.18 -10.44
C ALA A 252 -12.44 -7.65 -10.01
N ARG A 253 -13.11 -8.43 -10.86
CA ARG A 253 -13.22 -9.89 -10.69
C ARG A 253 -13.54 -10.61 -12.00
N LEU A 254 -13.26 -11.90 -12.04
CA LEU A 254 -13.76 -12.78 -13.09
C LEU A 254 -15.20 -13.19 -12.74
N TYR A 255 -16.17 -12.99 -13.63
CA TYR A 255 -17.59 -13.34 -13.42
C TYR A 255 -17.90 -14.83 -13.71
N PHE A 256 -16.92 -15.71 -13.51
CA PHE A 256 -17.08 -17.15 -13.68
C PHE A 256 -16.69 -17.83 -12.37
N ASP A 257 -17.43 -18.87 -11.99
CA ASP A 257 -17.08 -19.66 -10.80
C ASP A 257 -16.05 -20.76 -11.13
N HIS A 258 -16.05 -21.23 -12.39
CA HIS A 258 -15.21 -22.32 -12.87
C HIS A 258 -14.56 -21.97 -14.21
N ILE A 259 -13.26 -22.25 -14.34
CA ILE A 259 -12.48 -21.99 -15.56
C ILE A 259 -11.59 -23.20 -15.85
N ASP A 260 -11.74 -23.84 -17.01
CA ASP A 260 -10.85 -24.95 -17.38
C ASP A 260 -9.42 -24.47 -17.70
N VAL A 261 -9.31 -23.40 -18.48
CA VAL A 261 -8.04 -22.80 -18.87
C VAL A 261 -8.14 -21.28 -18.77
N LEU A 262 -7.36 -20.68 -17.86
CA LEU A 262 -7.13 -19.24 -17.82
C LEU A 262 -5.82 -18.93 -18.54
N VAL A 263 -5.89 -18.16 -19.63
CA VAL A 263 -4.72 -17.64 -20.33
C VAL A 263 -4.50 -16.21 -19.86
N VAL A 264 -3.33 -15.91 -19.30
CA VAL A 264 -2.95 -14.60 -18.78
C VAL A 264 -1.91 -14.00 -19.70
N GLU A 265 -2.26 -12.89 -20.35
CA GLU A 265 -1.40 -12.26 -21.36
C GLU A 265 -0.15 -11.61 -20.76
N GLU A 266 -0.28 -10.98 -19.59
CA GLU A 266 0.80 -10.25 -18.93
C GLU A 266 0.90 -10.57 -17.44
N ILE A 267 2.13 -10.75 -16.96
CA ILE A 267 2.44 -10.93 -15.54
C ILE A 267 3.65 -10.08 -15.15
N GLY A 268 3.69 -9.60 -13.92
CA GLY A 268 4.86 -8.86 -13.43
C GLY A 268 4.67 -8.31 -12.02
N LYS A 269 5.78 -8.05 -11.32
CA LYS A 269 5.74 -7.46 -9.96
C LYS A 269 5.10 -6.06 -9.93
N ASN A 270 5.14 -5.37 -11.07
CA ASN A 270 4.49 -4.09 -11.31
C ASN A 270 2.96 -4.22 -11.52
N ILE A 271 2.47 -5.40 -11.92
CA ILE A 271 1.03 -5.70 -12.03
C ILE A 271 0.47 -6.08 -10.65
N SER A 272 1.08 -7.08 -10.03
CA SER A 272 0.74 -7.56 -8.68
C SER A 272 2.00 -7.99 -7.97
N GLY A 273 2.05 -7.90 -6.64
CA GLY A 273 3.21 -8.36 -5.85
C GLY A 273 3.65 -9.79 -6.18
N ALA A 274 2.68 -10.66 -6.50
CA ALA A 274 2.90 -12.06 -6.87
C ALA A 274 3.06 -12.31 -8.39
N GLY A 275 3.05 -11.27 -9.23
CA GLY A 275 3.09 -11.37 -10.69
C GLY A 275 1.71 -11.33 -11.33
N MET A 276 0.83 -12.25 -10.93
CA MET A 276 -0.61 -12.21 -11.22
C MET A 276 -1.36 -11.74 -9.97
N ASP A 277 -2.58 -11.21 -10.10
CA ASP A 277 -3.36 -10.80 -8.92
C ASP A 277 -4.05 -12.02 -8.28
N PRO A 278 -3.59 -12.46 -7.09
CA PRO A 278 -4.14 -13.63 -6.43
C PRO A 278 -5.55 -13.38 -5.90
N ASN A 279 -5.96 -12.12 -5.68
CA ASN A 279 -7.31 -11.78 -5.25
C ASN A 279 -8.32 -11.92 -6.38
N ILE A 280 -7.86 -11.83 -7.64
CA ILE A 280 -8.69 -12.04 -8.84
C ILE A 280 -8.72 -13.51 -9.24
N ILE A 281 -7.55 -14.15 -9.21
CA ILE A 281 -7.37 -15.53 -9.70
C ILE A 281 -7.71 -16.57 -8.61
N GLY A 282 -7.68 -16.20 -7.33
CA GLY A 282 -7.87 -17.12 -6.21
C GLY A 282 -6.67 -18.02 -5.93
N ARG A 283 -5.47 -17.64 -6.40
CA ARG A 283 -4.23 -18.42 -6.23
C ARG A 283 -3.05 -17.52 -5.95
N THR A 284 -2.39 -17.76 -4.83
CA THR A 284 -1.14 -17.08 -4.47
C THR A 284 0.07 -17.82 -5.04
N ALA A 285 1.25 -17.22 -4.96
CA ALA A 285 2.50 -17.90 -5.28
C ALA A 285 2.76 -19.13 -4.39
N GLY A 286 2.19 -19.15 -3.18
CA GLY A 286 2.23 -20.28 -2.23
C GLY A 286 1.12 -21.33 -2.46
N GLY A 287 0.27 -21.16 -3.46
CA GLY A 287 -0.85 -22.04 -3.76
C GLY A 287 -2.20 -21.50 -3.28
N LEU A 288 -3.12 -22.41 -2.92
CA LEU A 288 -4.45 -22.06 -2.41
C LEU A 288 -4.33 -21.67 -0.93
N LEU A 289 -4.69 -20.43 -0.61
CA LEU A 289 -4.70 -19.90 0.74
C LEU A 289 -6.10 -19.39 1.10
N PRO A 290 -6.55 -19.54 2.37
CA PRO A 290 -7.80 -18.94 2.82
C PRO A 290 -7.83 -17.42 2.60
N GLY A 291 -8.99 -16.88 2.19
CA GLY A 291 -9.19 -15.46 1.91
C GLY A 291 -8.91 -15.03 0.47
N PHE A 292 -8.53 -15.97 -0.42
CA PHE A 292 -8.34 -15.72 -1.84
C PHE A 292 -9.41 -16.46 -2.66
N ASP A 293 -10.63 -15.91 -2.65
CA ASP A 293 -11.84 -16.59 -3.15
C ASP A 293 -12.15 -16.30 -4.63
N GLY A 294 -11.16 -16.55 -5.51
CA GLY A 294 -11.32 -16.46 -6.96
C GLY A 294 -11.96 -17.72 -7.59
N PRO A 295 -12.14 -17.76 -8.93
CA PRO A 295 -12.67 -18.92 -9.62
C PRO A 295 -11.86 -20.20 -9.38
N ALA A 296 -12.56 -21.33 -9.40
CA ALA A 296 -11.92 -22.63 -9.48
C ALA A 296 -11.31 -22.83 -10.89
N ILE A 297 -10.00 -22.59 -11.02
CA ILE A 297 -9.29 -22.67 -12.30
C ILE A 297 -8.56 -24.02 -12.45
N ARG A 298 -8.76 -24.82 -13.50
CA ARG A 298 -8.01 -26.08 -13.65
C ARG A 298 -6.56 -25.87 -14.13
N ARG A 299 -6.33 -24.98 -15.10
CA ARG A 299 -4.99 -24.67 -15.62
C ARG A 299 -4.83 -23.17 -15.83
N ILE A 300 -3.69 -22.62 -15.39
CA ILE A 300 -3.26 -21.26 -15.74
C ILE A 300 -2.12 -21.39 -16.75
N VAL A 301 -2.19 -20.62 -17.82
CA VAL A 301 -1.15 -20.48 -18.84
C VAL A 301 -0.79 -19.01 -18.93
N VAL A 302 0.51 -18.72 -18.99
CA VAL A 302 1.07 -17.39 -19.24
C VAL A 302 1.86 -17.47 -20.52
#